data_AF-A0A151IPR6-F1
#
_entry.id   AF-A0A151IPR6-F1
#
_cell.length_a   1.000
_cell.length_b   1.000
_cell.length_c   1.000
_cell.angle_alpha   90.00
_cell.angle_beta   90.00
_cell.angle_gamma   90.00
#
_symmetry.space_group_name_H-M   'P 1'
#
loop_
_entity.id
_entity.type
_entity.pdbx_description
1 polymer ?
#
loop_
_entity_poly.entity_id
_entity_poly.type
_entity_poly.pdbx_seq_one_letter_code
_entity_poly.pdbx_strand_id
1 'polypeptide(L)'
;MYFSIVRVTHTCNCNSTALLEKTSITTTKRVLIIQLLLFKVNNEEVIKITNLNIKSIPSSKICIGDNIYKVNSAILHHGKNIDEGHYTNLLRAKGTKWTSINDLKVEVCKWPRNAMSAYIFFLEQI
;
A
#
# COMPACT_ATOMS: atom_id res chain seq x y z
N MET A 1 13.36 2.60 8.68
CA MET A 1 12.40 1.57 9.07
C MET A 1 13.24 0.42 9.57
N TYR A 2 13.13 0.02 10.83
CA TYR A 2 13.86 -1.14 11.32
C TYR A 2 12.93 -2.33 11.20
N PHE A 3 13.34 -3.31 10.40
CA PHE A 3 12.68 -4.60 10.33
C PHE A 3 13.42 -5.53 11.29
N SER A 4 12.74 -6.02 12.31
CA SER A 4 13.23 -7.15 13.08
C SER A 4 12.53 -8.39 12.56
N ILE A 5 13.27 -9.22 11.82
CA ILE A 5 12.84 -10.58 11.51
C ILE A 5 13.14 -11.40 12.77
N VAL A 6 12.10 -11.81 13.48
CA VAL A 6 12.24 -12.69 14.64
C VAL A 6 11.90 -14.10 14.16
N ARG A 7 12.93 -14.92 13.96
CA ARG A 7 12.72 -16.34 13.69
C ARG A 7 12.38 -17.03 15.01
N VAL A 8 11.18 -17.59 15.10
CA VAL A 8 10.72 -18.31 16.28
C VAL A 8 10.57 -19.77 15.92
N THR A 9 11.54 -20.59 16.31
CA THR A 9 11.41 -22.04 16.19
C THR A 9 10.41 -22.52 17.23
N HIS A 10 9.32 -23.16 16.80
CA HIS A 10 8.34 -23.73 17.71
C HIS A 10 8.28 -25.24 17.50
N THR A 11 8.54 -26.01 18.55
CA THR A 11 8.39 -27.46 18.50
C THR A 11 6.90 -27.76 18.67
N CYS A 12 6.25 -28.30 17.65
CA CYS A 12 4.84 -28.65 17.74
C CYS A 12 4.66 -29.87 18.64
N ASN A 13 3.55 -29.94 19.38
CA ASN A 13 3.20 -31.04 20.30
C ASN A 13 3.00 -32.42 19.62
N CYS A 14 3.25 -32.53 18.32
CA CYS A 14 3.12 -33.76 17.53
C CYS A 14 4.46 -34.39 17.10
N ASN A 15 5.55 -34.15 17.85
CA ASN A 15 6.91 -34.64 17.52
C ASN A 15 7.44 -34.18 16.15
N SER A 16 6.88 -33.12 15.56
CA SER A 16 7.42 -32.47 14.37
C SER A 16 7.90 -31.06 14.70
N THR A 17 9.07 -30.70 14.20
CA THR A 17 9.60 -29.34 14.31
C THR A 17 9.09 -28.54 13.12
N ALA A 18 8.28 -27.51 13.38
CA ALA A 18 7.86 -26.56 12.35
C ALA A 18 8.62 -25.25 12.57
N LEU A 19 9.28 -24.76 11.51
CA LEU A 19 9.95 -23.47 11.57
C LEU A 19 8.94 -22.37 11.26
N LEU A 20 8.60 -21.55 12.25
CA LEU A 20 7.71 -20.40 12.09
C LEU A 20 8.55 -19.13 11.97
N GLU A 21 8.43 -18.44 10.85
CA GLU A 21 9.07 -17.13 10.66
C GLU A 21 8.07 -16.02 10.98
N LYS A 22 8.41 -15.15 11.94
CA LYS A 22 7.60 -13.99 12.29
C LYS A 22 8.37 -12.71 11.99
N THR A 23 7.87 -11.93 11.04
CA THR A 23 8.38 -10.58 10.80
C THR A 23 7.60 -9.59 11.66
N SER A 24 8.30 -8.86 12.52
CA SER A 24 7.71 -7.79 13.32
C SER A 24 8.14 -6.44 12.76
N ILE A 25 7.19 -5.53 12.58
CA ILE A 25 7.44 -4.19 12.04
C ILE A 25 7.29 -3.19 13.18
N THR A 26 8.40 -2.55 13.55
CA THR A 26 8.42 -1.42 14.48
C THR A 26 8.91 -0.18 13.76
N THR A 27 8.24 0.94 13.94
CA THR A 27 8.60 2.20 13.27
C THR A 27 8.30 3.39 14.17
N THR A 28 9.15 4.41 14.10
CA THR A 28 8.92 5.73 14.72
C THR A 28 8.67 6.81 13.67
N LYS A 29 8.51 6.40 12.39
CA LYS A 29 8.38 7.34 11.27
C LYS A 29 6.96 7.86 11.18
N ARG A 30 6.84 9.18 11.10
CA ARG A 30 5.57 9.89 10.91
C ARG A 30 4.93 9.61 9.56
N VAL A 31 5.74 9.38 8.52
CA VAL A 31 5.26 9.05 7.18
C VAL A 31 5.78 7.68 6.79
N LEU A 32 4.89 6.85 6.25
CA LEU A 32 5.20 5.57 5.65
C LEU A 32 4.75 5.57 4.19
N ILE A 33 5.53 4.92 3.34
CA ILE A 33 5.21 4.72 1.93
C ILE A 33 5.00 3.22 1.73
N ILE A 34 3.83 2.84 1.23
CA ILE A 34 3.49 1.44 0.93
C ILE A 34 3.30 1.33 -0.57
N GLN A 35 4.20 0.63 -1.23
CA GLN A 35 4.07 0.26 -2.63
C GLN A 35 3.35 -1.10 -2.72
N LEU A 36 2.30 -1.14 -3.53
CA LEU A 36 1.63 -2.39 -3.87
C LEU A 36 2.42 -3.12 -4.94
N LEU A 37 2.66 -4.42 -4.73
CA LEU A 37 3.35 -5.29 -5.69
C LEU A 37 2.38 -5.70 -6.82
N LEU A 38 2.04 -4.72 -7.68
CA LEU A 38 1.08 -4.90 -8.78
C LEU A 38 1.69 -5.55 -10.00
N PHE A 39 3.00 -5.61 -10.12
CA PHE A 39 3.70 -6.16 -11.28
C PHE A 39 4.35 -7.48 -10.91
N LYS A 40 4.06 -8.52 -11.69
CA LYS A 40 4.60 -9.86 -11.51
C LYS A 40 5.31 -10.29 -12.78
N VAL A 41 6.45 -10.94 -12.63
CA VAL A 41 7.15 -11.57 -13.76
C VAL A 41 6.59 -12.98 -13.93
N ASN A 42 6.19 -13.33 -15.15
CA ASN A 42 5.76 -14.67 -15.54
C ASN A 42 6.45 -15.02 -16.85
N ASN A 43 7.34 -16.03 -16.85
CA ASN A 43 8.07 -16.47 -18.03
C ASN A 43 8.66 -15.30 -18.86
N GLU A 44 9.41 -14.41 -18.20
CA GLU A 44 10.07 -13.22 -18.78
C GLU A 44 9.14 -12.05 -19.15
N GLU A 45 7.82 -12.23 -19.10
CA GLU A 45 6.85 -11.14 -19.29
C GLU A 45 6.44 -10.50 -17.96
N VAL A 46 6.24 -9.17 -17.95
CA VAL A 46 5.76 -8.45 -16.79
C VAL A 46 4.26 -8.20 -16.90
N ILE A 47 3.48 -8.85 -16.03
CA ILE A 47 2.03 -8.74 -16.00
C ILE A 47 1.59 -7.83 -14.85
N LYS A 48 0.70 -6.88 -15.13
CA LYS A 48 0.06 -6.05 -14.12
C LYS A 48 -1.21 -6.72 -13.56
N ILE A 49 -1.33 -6.72 -12.24
CA ILE A 49 -2.56 -7.08 -11.52
C ILE A 49 -3.55 -5.93 -11.66
N THR A 50 -4.61 -6.14 -12.42
CA THR A 50 -5.63 -5.11 -12.73
C THR A 50 -6.89 -5.23 -11.88
N ASN A 51 -7.11 -6.37 -11.22
CA ASN A 51 -8.29 -6.66 -10.40
C ASN A 51 -8.09 -6.33 -8.90
N LEU A 52 -7.22 -5.37 -8.58
CA LEU A 52 -7.02 -4.91 -7.21
C LEU A 52 -8.33 -4.35 -6.63
N ASN A 53 -8.71 -4.82 -5.44
CA ASN A 53 -9.87 -4.34 -4.72
C ASN A 53 -9.54 -4.19 -3.24
N ILE A 54 -9.26 -2.96 -2.80
CA ILE A 54 -9.00 -2.65 -1.39
C ILE A 54 -10.19 -1.84 -0.86
N LYS A 55 -11.00 -2.48 -0.03
CA LYS A 55 -12.14 -1.84 0.63
C LYS A 55 -11.67 -0.92 1.77
N SER A 56 -12.50 0.07 2.09
CA SER A 56 -12.36 0.94 3.28
C SER A 56 -11.15 1.90 3.30
N ILE A 57 -10.28 1.89 2.30
CA ILE A 57 -9.35 3.00 2.07
C ILE A 57 -10.12 4.14 1.38
N PRO A 58 -9.94 5.41 1.82
CA PRO A 58 -8.93 5.92 2.73
C PRO A 58 -9.48 6.22 4.14
N SER A 59 -10.68 5.72 4.47
CA SER A 59 -11.35 6.01 5.75
C SER A 59 -10.80 5.20 6.91
N SER A 60 -10.32 3.97 6.64
CA SER A 60 -9.73 3.10 7.64
C SER A 60 -8.50 3.70 8.31
N LYS A 61 -8.40 3.47 9.62
CA LYS A 61 -7.15 3.56 10.37
C LYS A 61 -6.32 2.31 10.10
N ILE A 62 -5.03 2.46 9.86
CA ILE A 62 -4.11 1.35 9.57
C ILE A 62 -3.13 1.24 10.74
N CYS A 63 -3.12 0.10 11.42
CA CYS A 63 -2.19 -0.17 12.52
C CYS A 63 -0.90 -0.78 11.98
N ILE A 64 0.25 -0.17 12.24
CA ILE A 64 1.57 -0.67 11.84
C ILE A 64 2.51 -0.56 13.05
N GLY A 65 2.89 -1.72 13.59
CA GLY A 65 3.48 -1.78 14.93
C GLY A 65 2.51 -1.19 15.96
N ASP A 66 3.03 -0.33 16.83
CA ASP A 66 2.24 0.35 17.87
C ASP A 66 1.60 1.65 17.41
N ASN A 67 1.74 2.01 16.12
CA ASN A 67 1.30 3.29 15.59
C ASN A 67 0.07 3.15 14.68
N ILE A 68 -0.71 4.21 14.63
CA ILE A 68 -1.91 4.30 13.79
C ILE A 68 -1.67 5.32 12.68
N TYR A 69 -2.02 4.94 11.46
CA TYR A 69 -1.83 5.75 10.26
C TYR A 69 -3.14 5.94 9.49
N LYS A 70 -3.17 6.97 8.65
CA LYS A 70 -4.18 7.16 7.61
C LYS A 70 -3.54 7.50 6.28
N VAL A 71 -4.19 7.09 5.19
CA VAL A 71 -3.78 7.47 3.83
C VAL A 71 -4.07 8.96 3.61
N ASN A 72 -3.03 9.72 3.26
CA ASN A 72 -3.12 11.14 2.92
C ASN A 72 -2.82 11.40 1.43
N SER A 73 -2.12 10.49 0.75
CA SER A 73 -1.92 10.53 -0.70
C SER A 73 -1.78 9.13 -1.30
N ALA A 74 -2.06 9.02 -2.60
CA ALA A 74 -1.77 7.84 -3.39
C ALA A 74 -1.29 8.23 -4.78
N ILE A 75 -0.30 7.50 -5.31
CA ILE A 75 0.00 7.46 -6.74
C ILE A 75 -0.82 6.34 -7.36
N LEU A 76 -1.45 6.64 -8.49
CA LEU A 76 -2.28 5.73 -9.25
C LEU A 76 -1.56 5.42 -10.54
N HIS A 77 -1.58 4.15 -10.94
CA HIS A 77 -1.12 3.70 -12.25
C HIS A 77 -2.34 3.25 -13.06
N HIS A 78 -2.70 4.01 -14.08
CA HIS A 78 -3.72 3.65 -15.07
C HIS A 78 -3.07 2.90 -16.23
N GLY A 79 -3.81 2.01 -16.90
CA GLY A 79 -3.26 1.14 -17.95
C GLY A 79 -3.32 -0.34 -17.57
N LYS A 80 -3.22 -1.22 -18.56
CA LYS A 80 -3.38 -2.67 -18.40
C LYS A 80 -2.05 -3.42 -18.27
N ASN A 81 -0.96 -2.85 -18.75
CA ASN A 81 0.37 -3.46 -18.82
C ASN A 81 1.43 -2.46 -18.36
N ILE A 82 2.72 -2.78 -18.59
CA ILE A 82 3.86 -1.91 -18.27
C ILE A 82 4.24 -0.96 -19.41
N ASP A 83 3.86 -1.32 -20.64
CA ASP A 83 4.26 -0.58 -21.86
C ASP A 83 3.38 0.66 -22.08
N GLU A 84 2.14 0.60 -21.59
CA GLU A 84 1.11 1.61 -21.77
C GLU A 84 0.48 1.95 -20.41
N GLY A 85 0.79 3.13 -19.90
CA GLY A 85 0.24 3.56 -18.64
C GLY A 85 0.29 5.06 -18.43
N HIS A 86 -0.47 5.52 -17.44
CA HIS A 86 -0.47 6.91 -17.02
C HIS A 86 -0.45 7.01 -15.51
N TYR A 87 0.37 7.90 -14.98
CA TYR A 87 0.47 8.12 -13.54
C TYR A 87 -0.27 9.38 -13.15
N THR A 88 -1.14 9.27 -12.15
CA THR A 88 -1.78 10.43 -11.52
C THR A 88 -1.58 10.36 -10.01
N ASN A 89 -1.79 11.48 -9.33
CA ASN A 89 -1.74 11.53 -7.87
C ASN A 89 -3.10 11.92 -7.29
N LEU A 90 -3.45 11.32 -6.17
CA LEU A 90 -4.52 11.76 -5.28
C LEU A 90 -3.89 12.22 -3.97
N LEU A 91 -4.26 13.39 -3.46
CA LEU A 91 -3.79 13.85 -2.16
C LEU A 91 -4.86 14.64 -1.41
N ARG A 92 -4.68 14.70 -0.10
CA ARG A 92 -5.53 15.47 0.80
C ARG A 92 -4.71 15.92 2.01
N ALA A 93 -4.67 17.22 2.25
CA ALA A 93 -4.18 17.75 3.51
C ALA A 93 -5.18 17.50 4.65
N LYS A 94 -4.71 17.48 5.90
CA LYS A 94 -5.58 17.23 7.06
C LYS A 94 -6.76 18.22 7.06
N GLY A 95 -7.99 17.69 7.07
CA GLY A 95 -9.21 18.49 7.09
C GLY A 95 -9.70 19.01 5.73
N THR A 96 -9.04 18.68 4.62
CA THR A 96 -9.44 19.16 3.28
C THR A 96 -10.19 18.09 2.47
N LYS A 97 -10.70 18.48 1.30
CA LYS A 97 -11.21 17.54 0.28
C LYS A 97 -10.05 16.83 -0.42
N TRP A 98 -10.35 15.70 -1.07
CA TRP A 98 -9.39 15.05 -1.96
C TRP A 98 -9.21 15.88 -3.23
N THR A 99 -7.99 15.89 -3.73
CA THR A 99 -7.60 16.55 -4.96
C THR A 99 -6.90 15.53 -5.86
N SER A 100 -7.27 15.50 -7.13
CA SER A 100 -6.58 14.76 -8.18
C SER A 100 -5.62 15.68 -8.90
N ILE A 101 -4.39 15.21 -9.09
CA ILE A 101 -3.35 15.85 -9.89
C ILE A 101 -3.06 14.93 -11.06
N ASN A 102 -3.36 15.41 -12.26
CA ASN A 102 -3.13 14.74 -13.52
C ASN A 102 -2.37 15.71 -14.44
N ASP A 103 -1.05 15.57 -14.46
CA ASP A 103 -0.13 16.48 -15.15
C ASP A 103 -0.40 17.96 -14.79
N LEU A 104 -0.87 18.74 -15.75
CA LEU A 104 -1.18 20.17 -15.59
C LEU A 104 -2.55 20.42 -14.95
N LYS A 105 -3.39 19.38 -14.77
CA LYS A 105 -4.75 19.50 -14.27
C LYS A 105 -4.81 19.15 -12.79
N VAL A 106 -5.33 20.08 -11.99
CA VAL A 106 -5.56 19.91 -10.54
C VAL A 106 -7.04 20.14 -10.25
N GLU A 107 -7.72 19.16 -9.66
CA GLU A 107 -9.16 19.26 -9.41
C GLU A 107 -9.62 18.55 -8.12
N VAL A 108 -10.64 19.11 -7.46
CA VAL A 108 -11.27 18.46 -6.31
C VAL A 108 -12.00 17.20 -6.76
N CYS A 109 -11.81 16.09 -6.05
CA CYS A 109 -12.39 14.80 -6.40
C CYS A 109 -12.89 14.03 -5.18
N LYS A 110 -13.38 12.82 -5.43
CA LYS A 110 -13.63 11.80 -4.42
C LYS A 110 -12.58 10.70 -4.54
N TRP A 111 -12.32 10.01 -3.43
CA TRP A 111 -11.50 8.81 -3.48
C TRP A 111 -12.13 7.75 -4.40
N PRO A 112 -11.36 7.06 -5.24
CA PRO A 112 -11.87 6.06 -6.16
C PRO A 112 -12.44 4.85 -5.39
N ARG A 113 -13.57 4.32 -5.88
CA ARG A 113 -14.16 3.11 -5.29
C ARG A 113 -13.13 1.97 -5.32
N ASN A 114 -13.04 1.24 -4.21
CA ASN A 114 -12.15 0.09 -4.02
C ASN A 114 -10.65 0.37 -4.24
N ALA A 115 -10.23 1.63 -4.11
CA ALA A 115 -8.87 2.08 -4.39
C ALA A 115 -8.39 1.70 -5.80
N MET A 116 -9.28 1.78 -6.79
CA MET A 116 -8.98 1.47 -8.18
C MET A 116 -7.73 2.23 -8.66
N SER A 117 -6.87 1.52 -9.39
CA SER A 117 -5.58 2.00 -9.92
C SER A 117 -4.55 2.43 -8.87
N ALA A 118 -4.83 2.37 -7.57
CA ALA A 118 -3.85 2.74 -6.55
C ALA A 118 -2.62 1.84 -6.64
N TYR A 119 -1.44 2.44 -6.56
CA TYR A 119 -0.16 1.76 -6.66
C TYR A 119 0.74 2.04 -5.46
N ILE A 120 0.93 3.31 -5.10
CA ILE A 120 1.74 3.69 -3.95
C ILE A 120 0.86 4.51 -3.01
N PHE A 121 0.81 4.14 -1.73
CA PHE A 121 0.15 4.91 -0.70
C PHE A 121 1.17 5.66 0.15
N PHE A 122 0.84 6.91 0.47
CA PHE A 122 1.50 7.70 1.51
C PHE A 122 0.58 7.71 2.73
N LEU A 123 1.14 7.27 3.85
CA LEU A 123 0.46 7.13 5.11
C LEU A 123 1.09 8.09 6.10
N GLU A 124 0.26 8.85 6.80
CA GLU A 124 0.70 9.75 7.86
C GLU A 124 0.16 9.26 9.21
N GLN A 125 1.02 9.28 10.21
CA GLN A 125 0.71 8.90 11.57
C GLN A 125 -0.30 9.88 12.17
N ILE A 126 -1.30 9.35 12.88
CA ILE A 126 -2.35 10.15 13.53
C ILE A 126 -2.37 9.97 15.04
#